data_AF-A0A498FWF5-F1
#
_entry.id   AF-A0A498FWF5-F1
#
_cell.length_a   1.000
_cell.length_b   1.000
_cell.length_c   1.000
_cell.angle_alpha   90.00
_cell.angle_beta   90.00
_cell.angle_gamma   90.00
#
_symmetry.space_group_name_H-M   'P 1'
#
loop_
_entity.id
_entity.type
_entity.pdbx_description
1 polymer ?
#
loop_
_entity_poly.entity_id
_entity_poly.type
_entity_poly.pdbx_seq_one_letter_code
_entity_poly.pdbx_strand_id
1 'polypeptide(L)'
;MRDSTVTAVVAVGLLVVLAGCGGLGGDTAGGLSGAPSPSIESVDAPESLGHDERATVEASVRWEGLASDGGGGESGGSASSNATLDPVRVAVRAGDATLLSENRSVPANGTMTVTATVDAAALDPGERELAVSVGEATASRTVVVKEARAATFAVSEVEAPESVGYGDDLAVTATVTNVGDLAGNQTVRIRYGSGTSANVTDARTVALDGGAEAEASVTFADVRLDGGDYPVVVTTANRTRERAVSVVHPSPYGKTTLGLYVDDAAVDRNVSDVVVAATGYWERSDERYLGYPVEYDRVDDEERADVVLRFDRVERCGVEETNETRYFGCADLLVDEPRTPMTATVDPRISDAEMNATIIHELGHVQGLEHGAEPAGLMNATSTLATHRALKVHLRADEGAVTGPVEDEVAAALDYFAGRDDIAGNDRFAWEFVDGAREAHVQITYDERGDVCFADGGGSCTVEGEYYGQEDVRLEALDEEVVAWHVGASLAPVLLEEVPPELTGDAERREREAWPG
;
A
#
# COMPACT_ATOMS: atom_id res chain seq x y z
N MET A 1 -16.49 46.34 -12.00
CA MET A 1 -16.60 46.49 -13.47
C MET A 1 -17.29 45.21 -13.94
N ARG A 2 -18.59 45.26 -14.29
CA ARG A 2 -19.14 45.40 -15.66
C ARG A 2 -18.51 44.37 -16.61
N ASP A 3 -19.20 43.51 -17.33
CA ASP A 3 -20.61 43.46 -17.76
C ASP A 3 -20.89 42.11 -18.49
N SER A 4 -22.18 41.80 -18.71
CA SER A 4 -22.70 41.00 -19.87
C SER A 4 -22.47 39.46 -19.91
N THR A 5 -23.39 38.59 -20.33
CA THR A 5 -24.66 38.72 -21.06
C THR A 5 -25.47 37.42 -20.99
N VAL A 6 -26.78 37.54 -20.77
CA VAL A 6 -27.80 36.53 -21.08
C VAL A 6 -27.94 36.46 -22.60
N THR A 7 -27.96 35.27 -23.21
CA THR A 7 -28.32 35.11 -24.62
C THR A 7 -29.50 34.16 -24.76
N ALA A 8 -30.64 34.75 -25.12
CA ALA A 8 -31.85 34.08 -25.55
C ALA A 8 -31.62 33.41 -26.91
N VAL A 9 -32.07 32.17 -27.06
CA VAL A 9 -32.10 31.50 -28.36
C VAL A 9 -33.33 31.99 -29.12
N VAL A 10 -33.05 32.75 -30.17
CA VAL A 10 -33.98 33.25 -31.18
C VAL A 10 -34.36 32.10 -32.10
N ALA A 11 -35.66 31.79 -32.20
CA ALA A 11 -36.19 30.94 -33.25
C ALA A 11 -36.20 31.71 -34.57
N VAL A 12 -35.24 31.40 -35.44
CA VAL A 12 -35.19 31.89 -36.83
C VAL A 12 -36.06 30.96 -37.67
N GLY A 13 -37.25 31.43 -38.05
CA GLY A 13 -38.05 30.80 -39.08
C GLY A 13 -37.38 30.99 -40.44
N LEU A 14 -36.70 29.96 -40.94
CA LEU A 14 -36.16 29.95 -42.30
C LEU A 14 -37.15 29.24 -43.22
N LEU A 15 -37.88 30.05 -43.99
CA LEU A 15 -38.73 29.63 -45.09
C LEU A 15 -37.83 29.20 -46.26
N VAL A 16 -37.70 27.89 -46.48
CA VAL A 16 -37.11 27.36 -47.72
C VAL A 16 -38.25 27.05 -48.69
N VAL A 17 -38.43 27.94 -49.65
CA VAL A 17 -39.22 27.75 -50.87
C VAL A 17 -38.41 26.87 -51.82
N LEU A 18 -38.99 25.74 -52.25
CA LEU A 18 -38.65 25.12 -53.53
C LEU A 18 -39.93 24.77 -54.28
N ALA A 19 -39.96 25.22 -55.53
CA ALA A 19 -41.06 25.18 -56.46
C ALA A 19 -40.69 24.34 -57.69
N GLY A 20 -41.70 23.71 -58.30
CA GLY A 20 -41.83 23.39 -59.74
C GLY A 20 -41.00 22.20 -60.25
N CYS A 21 -41.42 21.41 -61.24
CA CYS A 21 -42.49 21.43 -62.26
C CYS A 21 -42.63 19.98 -62.78
N GLY A 22 -43.80 19.44 -63.16
CA GLY A 22 -44.62 19.72 -64.36
C GLY A 22 -44.93 18.36 -65.03
N GLY A 23 -46.00 18.06 -65.79
CA GLY A 23 -47.20 18.70 -66.37
C GLY A 23 -48.13 17.53 -66.80
N LEU A 24 -49.23 17.61 -67.56
CA LEU A 24 -49.97 18.63 -68.32
C LEU A 24 -51.27 17.94 -68.84
N GLY A 25 -52.39 18.68 -68.91
CA GLY A 25 -53.56 18.46 -69.80
C GLY A 25 -54.61 17.45 -69.33
N GLY A 26 -55.93 17.70 -69.39
CA GLY A 26 -56.72 18.78 -69.96
C GLY A 26 -58.22 18.46 -69.83
N ASP A 27 -59.02 19.51 -70.02
CA ASP A 27 -60.47 19.57 -70.29
C ASP A 27 -61.50 19.25 -69.20
N THR A 28 -62.26 20.30 -68.92
CA THR A 28 -63.50 20.39 -68.15
C THR A 28 -64.70 19.84 -68.94
N ALA A 29 -65.51 18.96 -68.33
CA ALA A 29 -66.98 19.03 -68.33
C ALA A 29 -67.59 17.82 -67.59
N GLY A 30 -68.64 18.08 -66.79
CA GLY A 30 -69.64 17.07 -66.39
C GLY A 30 -69.58 16.67 -64.92
N GLY A 31 -70.60 17.06 -64.17
CA GLY A 31 -70.65 16.92 -62.72
C GLY A 31 -70.67 15.47 -62.21
N LEU A 32 -70.03 15.30 -61.05
CA LEU A 32 -70.39 14.33 -60.02
C LEU A 32 -70.14 15.04 -58.69
N SER A 33 -71.11 14.97 -57.77
CA SER A 33 -70.91 15.27 -56.36
C SER A 33 -69.74 14.42 -55.86
N GLY A 34 -68.55 15.00 -55.74
CA GLY A 34 -67.40 14.31 -55.16
C GLY A 34 -67.75 13.97 -53.72
N ALA A 35 -67.70 12.69 -53.38
CA ALA A 35 -67.85 12.28 -51.98
C ALA A 35 -66.79 13.02 -51.14
N PRO A 36 -67.15 13.52 -49.94
CA PRO A 36 -66.20 14.22 -49.09
C PRO A 36 -64.97 13.33 -48.85
N SER A 37 -63.81 13.86 -49.20
CA SER A 37 -62.55 13.12 -49.21
C SER A 37 -61.60 13.71 -48.18
N PRO A 38 -60.87 12.87 -47.42
CA PRO A 38 -59.88 13.34 -46.46
C PRO A 38 -58.65 13.93 -47.17
N SER A 39 -58.03 14.93 -46.56
CA SER A 39 -56.68 15.43 -46.85
C SER A 39 -55.91 15.52 -45.53
N ILE A 40 -54.65 15.08 -45.54
CA ILE A 40 -53.77 15.18 -44.37
C ILE A 40 -52.99 16.50 -44.51
N GLU A 41 -53.20 17.43 -43.58
CA GLU A 41 -52.63 18.79 -43.63
C GLU A 41 -51.22 18.86 -43.04
N SER A 42 -50.96 18.11 -41.96
CA SER A 42 -49.63 18.01 -41.33
C SER A 42 -49.41 16.64 -40.72
N VAL A 43 -48.14 16.23 -40.65
CA VAL A 43 -47.65 15.11 -39.84
C VAL A 43 -46.47 15.60 -39.02
N ASP A 44 -46.71 15.78 -37.74
CA ASP A 44 -45.74 16.20 -36.75
C ASP A 44 -45.13 14.96 -36.08
N ALA A 45 -43.84 14.77 -36.33
CA ALA A 45 -43.04 13.68 -35.79
C ALA A 45 -41.59 14.16 -35.62
N PRO A 46 -40.84 13.60 -34.65
CA PRO A 46 -39.42 13.92 -34.50
C PRO A 46 -38.62 13.46 -35.72
N GLU A 47 -37.53 14.17 -36.01
CA GLU A 47 -36.63 13.80 -37.12
C GLU A 47 -35.79 12.56 -36.79
N SER A 48 -35.50 12.34 -35.51
CA SER A 48 -34.77 11.16 -35.04
C SER A 48 -35.24 10.73 -33.66
N LEU A 49 -35.12 9.43 -33.39
CA LEU A 49 -35.35 8.82 -32.09
C LEU A 49 -34.07 8.11 -31.61
N GLY A 50 -33.74 8.26 -30.33
CA GLY A 50 -32.82 7.35 -29.65
C GLY A 50 -33.35 5.91 -29.68
N HIS A 51 -32.46 4.91 -29.52
CA HIS A 51 -32.81 3.49 -29.65
C HIS A 51 -33.99 3.03 -28.75
N ASP A 52 -34.13 3.63 -27.57
CA ASP A 52 -35.20 3.33 -26.59
C ASP A 52 -36.15 4.53 -26.36
N GLU A 53 -36.12 5.52 -27.25
CA GLU A 53 -36.95 6.72 -27.12
C GLU A 53 -38.40 6.46 -27.56
N ARG A 54 -39.36 7.04 -26.84
CA ARG A 54 -40.76 7.08 -27.24
C ARG A 54 -41.16 8.48 -27.65
N ALA A 55 -41.89 8.59 -28.75
CA ALA A 55 -42.46 9.85 -29.19
C ALA A 55 -43.91 9.70 -29.64
N THR A 56 -44.61 10.82 -29.69
CA THR A 56 -45.96 10.90 -30.25
C THR A 56 -45.87 11.43 -31.66
N VAL A 57 -46.50 10.72 -32.59
CA VAL A 57 -46.79 11.18 -33.95
C VAL A 57 -48.19 11.76 -33.93
N GLU A 58 -48.35 12.99 -34.43
CA GLU A 58 -49.64 13.65 -34.56
C GLU A 58 -49.88 14.05 -36.02
N ALA A 59 -51.05 13.72 -36.56
CA ALA A 59 -51.46 14.13 -37.89
C ALA A 59 -52.79 14.89 -37.84
N SER A 60 -52.81 16.04 -38.51
CA SER A 60 -54.01 16.86 -38.67
C SER A 60 -54.67 16.53 -40.00
N VAL A 61 -55.94 16.16 -39.96
CA VAL A 61 -56.71 15.70 -41.13
C VAL A 61 -57.93 16.58 -41.30
N ARG A 62 -58.22 16.97 -42.53
CA ARG A 62 -59.37 17.78 -42.91
C ARG A 62 -60.15 17.10 -44.03
N TRP A 63 -61.48 17.22 -44.02
CA TRP A 63 -62.34 16.75 -45.11
C TRP A 63 -62.85 17.93 -45.91
N GLU A 64 -62.58 17.93 -47.21
CA GLU A 64 -63.15 18.90 -48.14
C GLU A 64 -64.54 18.43 -48.60
N GLY A 65 -65.50 19.35 -48.70
CA GLY A 65 -66.86 19.05 -49.16
C GLY A 65 -67.87 18.62 -48.08
N LEU A 66 -67.49 18.61 -46.80
CA LEU A 66 -68.45 18.59 -45.70
C LEU A 66 -69.02 19.99 -45.52
N ALA A 67 -70.35 20.15 -45.64
CA ALA A 67 -71.01 21.43 -45.43
C ALA A 67 -70.75 21.91 -43.99
N SER A 68 -70.04 23.04 -43.84
CA SER A 68 -69.83 23.66 -42.55
C SER A 68 -71.16 24.22 -42.05
N ASP A 69 -71.75 23.61 -41.02
CA ASP A 69 -72.91 24.19 -40.36
C ASP A 69 -72.46 25.41 -39.55
N GLY A 70 -72.54 26.57 -40.20
CA GLY A 70 -72.08 27.84 -39.67
C GLY A 70 -72.87 29.01 -40.27
N GLY A 71 -74.11 29.19 -39.81
CA GLY A 71 -74.75 30.51 -39.80
C GLY A 71 -76.12 30.63 -40.49
N GLY A 72 -77.18 30.37 -39.71
CA GLY A 72 -78.42 31.16 -39.64
C GLY A 72 -79.21 31.53 -40.91
N GLY A 73 -80.41 30.95 -41.04
CA GLY A 73 -81.49 31.54 -41.86
C GLY A 73 -82.51 30.51 -42.33
N GLU A 74 -83.66 30.45 -41.66
CA GLU A 74 -84.79 29.58 -41.96
C GLU A 74 -85.30 29.71 -43.41
N SER A 75 -85.49 28.59 -44.11
CA SER A 75 -86.83 28.10 -44.50
C SER A 75 -86.77 26.90 -45.46
N GLY A 76 -87.37 25.79 -45.01
CA GLY A 76 -88.25 24.94 -45.83
C GLY A 76 -87.64 24.08 -46.93
N GLY A 77 -87.08 22.91 -46.55
CA GLY A 77 -86.82 21.82 -47.50
C GLY A 77 -86.14 20.65 -46.81
N SER A 78 -86.89 19.58 -46.55
CA SER A 78 -86.45 18.39 -45.81
C SER A 78 -85.29 17.67 -46.52
N ALA A 79 -84.07 17.82 -45.99
CA ALA A 79 -82.99 16.85 -46.08
C ALA A 79 -81.97 17.16 -44.97
N SER A 80 -82.16 16.55 -43.80
CA SER A 80 -81.08 16.36 -42.84
C SER A 80 -80.03 15.48 -43.52
N SER A 81 -79.02 16.07 -44.15
CA SER A 81 -77.76 15.38 -44.40
C SER A 81 -76.77 15.76 -43.30
N ASN A 82 -77.09 15.37 -42.06
CA ASN A 82 -76.03 14.92 -41.18
C ASN A 82 -75.48 13.65 -41.82
N ALA A 83 -74.69 13.81 -42.88
CA ALA A 83 -74.07 12.72 -43.59
C ALA A 83 -73.05 12.15 -42.62
N THR A 84 -73.50 11.22 -41.77
CA THR A 84 -72.62 10.31 -41.07
C THR A 84 -71.91 9.55 -42.16
N LEU A 85 -70.71 10.01 -42.50
CA LEU A 85 -69.81 9.28 -43.37
C LEU A 85 -69.55 7.94 -42.72
N ASP A 86 -69.46 6.92 -43.57
CA ASP A 86 -69.05 5.61 -43.11
C ASP A 86 -67.71 5.75 -42.35
N PRO A 87 -67.53 5.02 -41.22
CA PRO A 87 -66.29 5.05 -40.48
C PRO A 87 -65.10 4.79 -41.41
N VAL A 88 -64.13 5.70 -41.38
CA VAL A 88 -62.92 5.59 -42.19
C VAL A 88 -61.89 4.76 -41.46
N ARG A 89 -61.12 3.97 -42.20
CA ARG A 89 -59.95 3.30 -41.65
C ARG A 89 -58.84 4.33 -41.43
N VAL A 90 -58.38 4.41 -40.19
CA VAL A 90 -57.20 5.19 -39.78
C VAL A 90 -56.10 4.20 -39.45
N ALA A 91 -54.93 4.37 -40.04
CA ALA A 91 -53.75 3.60 -39.65
C ALA A 91 -52.48 4.45 -39.66
N VAL A 92 -51.64 4.22 -38.65
CA VAL A 92 -50.29 4.79 -38.55
C VAL A 92 -49.30 3.62 -38.53
N ARG A 93 -48.31 3.68 -39.42
CA ARG A 93 -47.24 2.68 -39.53
C ARG A 93 -45.87 3.33 -39.45
N ALA A 94 -44.90 2.59 -38.94
CA ALA A 94 -43.47 2.91 -38.95
C ALA A 94 -42.72 1.76 -39.63
N GLY A 95 -42.39 1.90 -40.91
CA GLY A 95 -41.97 0.77 -41.75
C GLY A 95 -43.04 -0.34 -41.75
N ASP A 96 -42.66 -1.56 -41.36
CA ASP A 96 -43.57 -2.70 -41.28
C ASP A 96 -44.41 -2.73 -39.97
N ALA A 97 -44.03 -1.95 -38.96
CA ALA A 97 -44.72 -1.92 -37.68
C ALA A 97 -46.02 -1.11 -37.77
N THR A 98 -47.13 -1.70 -37.33
CA THR A 98 -48.42 -1.00 -37.22
C THR A 98 -48.58 -0.43 -35.81
N LEU A 99 -48.53 0.90 -35.70
CA LEU A 99 -48.66 1.62 -34.42
C LEU A 99 -50.13 1.83 -34.04
N LEU A 100 -50.97 2.09 -35.04
CA LEU A 100 -52.40 2.29 -34.89
C LEU A 100 -53.12 1.70 -36.09
N SER A 101 -54.23 0.97 -35.88
CA SER A 101 -55.15 0.62 -36.96
C SER A 101 -56.56 0.42 -36.41
N GLU A 102 -57.47 1.31 -36.79
CA GLU A 102 -58.86 1.26 -36.33
C GLU A 102 -59.79 1.99 -37.31
N ASN A 103 -61.10 1.77 -37.17
CA ASN A 103 -62.10 2.52 -37.90
C ASN A 103 -62.60 3.66 -37.01
N ARG A 104 -62.55 4.90 -37.50
CA ARG A 104 -63.03 6.09 -36.78
C ARG A 104 -64.17 6.76 -37.54
N SER A 105 -65.18 7.22 -36.82
CA SER A 105 -66.24 8.07 -37.37
C SER A 105 -65.68 9.43 -37.76
N VAL A 106 -66.06 9.95 -38.93
CA VAL A 106 -65.66 11.29 -39.38
C VAL A 106 -66.42 12.35 -38.57
N PRO A 107 -65.73 13.29 -37.90
CA PRO A 107 -66.37 14.36 -37.15
C PRO A 107 -67.16 15.32 -38.06
N ALA A 108 -68.30 15.83 -37.59
CA ALA A 108 -69.15 16.74 -38.36
C ALA A 108 -68.50 18.09 -38.69
N ASN A 109 -67.49 18.50 -37.91
CA ASN A 109 -66.69 19.71 -38.18
C ASN A 109 -65.63 19.49 -39.28
N GLY A 110 -65.51 18.26 -39.80
CA GLY A 110 -64.59 17.91 -40.87
C GLY A 110 -63.12 17.96 -40.50
N THR A 111 -62.76 17.92 -39.21
CA THR A 111 -61.37 17.84 -38.77
C THR A 111 -61.15 16.67 -37.81
N MET A 112 -60.02 15.97 -37.95
CA MET A 112 -59.61 14.87 -37.08
C MET A 112 -58.13 14.99 -36.76
N THR A 113 -57.78 14.76 -35.50
CA THR A 113 -56.41 14.54 -35.07
C THR A 113 -56.17 13.05 -34.88
N VAL A 114 -55.13 12.53 -35.53
CA VAL A 114 -54.67 11.15 -35.37
C VAL A 114 -53.39 11.18 -34.57
N THR A 115 -53.38 10.55 -33.41
CA THR A 115 -52.18 10.39 -32.58
C THR A 115 -51.79 8.93 -32.46
N ALA A 116 -50.50 8.65 -32.55
CA ALA A 116 -49.94 7.33 -32.30
C ALA A 116 -48.59 7.46 -31.57
N THR A 117 -48.33 6.56 -30.63
CA THR A 117 -47.02 6.47 -29.98
C THR A 117 -46.12 5.60 -30.82
N VAL A 118 -44.95 6.12 -31.19
CA VAL A 118 -43.84 5.34 -31.74
C VAL A 118 -42.88 4.98 -30.62
N ASP A 119 -42.56 3.69 -30.50
CA ASP A 119 -41.58 3.16 -29.56
C ASP A 119 -40.37 2.67 -30.35
N ALA A 120 -39.26 3.40 -30.28
CA ALA A 120 -38.06 3.08 -31.04
C ALA A 120 -37.49 1.69 -30.69
N ALA A 121 -37.70 1.21 -29.45
CA ALA A 121 -37.24 -0.10 -29.00
C ALA A 121 -37.90 -1.27 -29.76
N ALA A 122 -39.04 -1.01 -30.42
CA ALA A 122 -39.78 -1.98 -31.24
C ALA A 122 -39.48 -1.85 -32.74
N LEU A 123 -38.58 -0.94 -33.15
CA LEU A 123 -38.22 -0.69 -34.53
C LEU A 123 -36.76 -1.06 -34.78
N ASP A 124 -36.49 -1.60 -35.96
CA ASP A 124 -35.10 -1.78 -36.41
C ASP A 124 -34.42 -0.41 -36.61
N PRO A 125 -33.10 -0.27 -36.38
CA PRO A 125 -32.37 1.00 -36.56
C PRO A 125 -32.22 1.42 -38.03
N GLY A 126 -32.09 2.73 -38.26
CA GLY A 126 -31.96 3.37 -39.57
C GLY A 126 -33.16 4.22 -39.95
N GLU A 127 -33.25 4.59 -41.22
CA GLU A 127 -34.37 5.38 -41.75
C GLU A 127 -35.66 4.55 -41.80
N ARG A 128 -36.74 5.06 -41.22
CA ARG A 128 -38.07 4.45 -41.22
C ARG A 128 -39.08 5.42 -41.80
N GLU A 129 -39.91 4.93 -42.70
CA GLU A 129 -41.05 5.69 -43.19
C GLU A 129 -42.19 5.63 -42.16
N LEU A 130 -42.56 6.78 -41.61
CA LEU A 130 -43.79 6.96 -40.87
C LEU A 130 -44.90 7.28 -41.86
N ALA A 131 -45.83 6.37 -42.05
CA ALA A 131 -46.97 6.53 -42.95
C ALA A 131 -48.26 6.68 -42.13
N VAL A 132 -48.99 7.77 -42.36
CA VAL A 132 -50.32 8.01 -41.82
C VAL A 132 -51.32 7.85 -42.95
N SER A 133 -52.32 7.00 -42.76
CA SER A 133 -53.40 6.75 -43.71
C SER A 133 -54.76 6.98 -43.07
N VAL A 134 -55.62 7.75 -43.75
CA VAL A 134 -56.99 8.02 -43.35
C VAL A 134 -57.89 7.89 -44.57
N GLY A 135 -58.65 6.79 -44.65
CA GLY A 135 -59.36 6.43 -45.87
C GLY A 135 -58.38 6.25 -47.03
N GLU A 136 -58.58 7.03 -48.11
CA GLU A 136 -57.72 7.05 -49.29
C GLU A 136 -56.53 8.04 -49.18
N ALA A 137 -56.52 8.90 -48.15
CA ALA A 137 -55.44 9.88 -47.97
C ALA A 137 -54.25 9.25 -47.25
N THR A 138 -53.05 9.44 -47.80
CA THR A 138 -51.79 8.99 -47.23
C THR A 138 -50.77 10.11 -47.19
N ALA A 139 -50.08 10.26 -46.06
CA ALA A 139 -48.93 11.14 -45.92
C ALA A 139 -47.80 10.37 -45.25
N SER A 140 -46.56 10.59 -45.69
CA SER A 140 -45.40 9.96 -45.07
C SER A 140 -44.30 10.96 -44.71
N ARG A 141 -43.51 10.58 -43.71
CA ARG A 141 -42.35 11.32 -43.22
C ARG A 141 -41.26 10.33 -42.80
N THR A 142 -40.00 10.69 -42.98
CA THR A 142 -38.89 9.85 -42.49
C THR A 142 -38.59 10.17 -41.03
N VAL A 143 -38.41 9.12 -40.23
CA VAL A 143 -37.80 9.20 -38.89
C VAL A 143 -36.54 8.33 -38.88
N VAL A 144 -35.46 8.81 -38.28
CA VAL A 144 -34.24 8.04 -38.11
C VAL A 144 -34.22 7.41 -36.72
N VAL A 145 -34.25 6.07 -36.65
CA VAL A 145 -34.04 5.33 -35.40
C VAL A 145 -32.53 5.10 -35.22
N LYS A 146 -31.94 5.66 -34.16
CA LYS A 146 -30.50 5.50 -33.89
C LYS A 146 -30.20 4.07 -33.43
N GLU A 147 -29.08 3.54 -33.88
CA GLU A 147 -28.55 2.25 -33.39
C GLU A 147 -28.06 2.39 -31.94
N ALA A 148 -28.36 1.38 -31.11
CA ALA A 148 -27.91 1.35 -29.72
C ALA A 148 -26.40 1.14 -29.65
N ARG A 149 -25.70 2.00 -28.89
CA ARG A 149 -24.26 1.84 -28.65
C ARG A 149 -24.03 0.66 -27.70
N ALA A 150 -23.12 -0.23 -28.08
CA ALA A 150 -22.70 -1.33 -27.22
C ALA A 150 -22.19 -0.84 -25.85
N ALA A 151 -22.38 -1.67 -24.82
CA ALA A 151 -21.92 -1.38 -23.47
C ALA A 151 -20.43 -1.00 -23.48
N THR A 152 -20.13 0.21 -23.02
CA THR A 152 -18.79 0.78 -23.04
C THR A 152 -18.53 1.39 -21.67
N PHE A 153 -17.58 0.79 -20.95
CA PHE A 153 -17.32 1.17 -19.56
C PHE A 153 -16.16 2.17 -19.47
N ALA A 154 -16.39 3.25 -18.74
CA ALA A 154 -15.38 4.25 -18.42
C ALA A 154 -15.22 4.36 -16.90
N VAL A 155 -13.96 4.50 -16.45
CA VAL A 155 -13.66 4.88 -15.07
C VAL A 155 -13.68 6.41 -15.01
N SER A 156 -14.68 6.96 -14.34
CA SER A 156 -14.86 8.40 -14.18
C SER A 156 -13.96 8.95 -13.08
N GLU A 157 -13.87 8.21 -11.97
CA GLU A 157 -13.15 8.62 -10.76
C GLU A 157 -12.45 7.45 -10.08
N VAL A 158 -11.34 7.74 -9.42
CA VAL A 158 -10.61 6.83 -8.54
C VAL A 158 -10.32 7.56 -7.24
N GLU A 159 -10.98 7.11 -6.18
CA GLU A 159 -10.82 7.60 -4.82
C GLU A 159 -9.86 6.68 -4.06
N ALA A 160 -8.82 7.28 -3.51
CA ALA A 160 -7.84 6.65 -2.63
C ALA A 160 -7.26 7.73 -1.71
N PRO A 161 -6.81 7.40 -0.50
CA PRO A 161 -6.10 8.35 0.35
C PRO A 161 -4.81 8.84 -0.34
N GLU A 162 -4.30 9.99 0.06
CA GLU A 162 -3.02 10.51 -0.46
C GLU A 162 -1.84 9.65 0.02
N SER A 163 -1.94 9.11 1.23
CA SER A 163 -0.94 8.22 1.81
C SER A 163 -1.55 7.07 2.61
N VAL A 164 -0.78 6.01 2.78
CA VAL A 164 -1.07 4.85 3.63
C VAL A 164 0.18 4.49 4.45
N GLY A 165 -0.01 4.11 5.72
CA GLY A 165 1.09 3.63 6.56
C GLY A 165 1.54 2.22 6.18
N TYR A 166 2.80 1.90 6.44
CA TYR A 166 3.27 0.52 6.36
C TYR A 166 2.53 -0.37 7.37
N GLY A 167 2.00 -1.50 6.90
CA GLY A 167 1.17 -2.41 7.67
C GLY A 167 -0.31 -2.01 7.77
N ASP A 168 -0.70 -0.83 7.27
CA ASP A 168 -2.09 -0.39 7.24
C ASP A 168 -2.85 -0.94 6.03
N ASP A 169 -4.18 -0.86 6.08
CA ASP A 169 -5.08 -1.24 4.99
C ASP A 169 -5.33 -0.05 4.04
N LEU A 170 -5.13 -0.26 2.74
CA LEU A 170 -5.44 0.72 1.70
C LEU A 170 -6.81 0.44 1.07
N ALA A 171 -7.79 1.31 1.32
CA ALA A 171 -9.09 1.28 0.63
C ALA A 171 -9.06 2.12 -0.65
N VAL A 172 -9.51 1.52 -1.76
CA VAL A 172 -9.64 2.17 -3.07
C VAL A 172 -11.05 1.96 -3.60
N THR A 173 -11.68 3.05 -4.04
CA THR A 173 -12.99 3.02 -4.71
C THR A 173 -12.86 3.58 -6.12
N ALA A 174 -13.39 2.85 -7.10
CA ALA A 174 -13.47 3.31 -8.48
C ALA A 174 -14.94 3.49 -8.89
N THR A 175 -15.26 4.65 -9.45
CA THR A 175 -16.58 4.90 -10.04
C THR A 175 -16.55 4.52 -11.50
N VAL A 176 -17.42 3.58 -11.87
CA VAL A 176 -17.50 3.04 -13.23
C VAL A 176 -18.86 3.34 -13.82
N THR A 177 -18.85 3.99 -14.99
CA THR A 177 -20.05 4.36 -15.74
C THR A 177 -20.11 3.59 -17.05
N ASN A 178 -21.27 3.03 -17.39
CA ASN A 178 -21.54 2.53 -18.72
C ASN A 178 -21.98 3.69 -19.62
N VAL A 179 -21.07 4.22 -20.45
CA VAL A 179 -21.36 5.33 -21.37
C VAL A 179 -22.03 4.86 -22.67
N GLY A 180 -22.23 3.55 -22.81
CA GLY A 180 -23.04 2.93 -23.86
C GLY A 180 -24.54 2.93 -23.53
N ASP A 181 -25.31 2.38 -24.45
CA ASP A 181 -26.77 2.34 -24.38
C ASP A 181 -27.28 0.97 -23.91
N LEU A 182 -26.55 -0.10 -24.26
CA LEU A 182 -26.90 -1.46 -23.86
C LEU A 182 -26.35 -1.82 -22.49
N ALA A 183 -27.08 -2.67 -21.76
CA ALA A 183 -26.62 -3.26 -20.51
C ALA A 183 -25.43 -4.20 -20.74
N GLY A 184 -24.54 -4.31 -19.75
CA GLY A 184 -23.40 -5.21 -19.81
C GLY A 184 -22.72 -5.43 -18.47
N ASN A 185 -21.76 -6.36 -18.47
CA ASN A 185 -20.92 -6.66 -17.33
C ASN A 185 -19.49 -6.17 -17.57
N GLN A 186 -18.87 -5.61 -16.53
CA GLN A 186 -17.48 -5.17 -16.56
C GLN A 186 -16.74 -5.68 -15.34
N THR A 187 -15.62 -6.38 -15.56
CA THR A 187 -14.65 -6.68 -14.51
C THR A 187 -13.66 -5.53 -14.38
N VAL A 188 -13.73 -4.80 -13.29
CA VAL A 188 -12.82 -3.72 -12.89
C VAL A 188 -11.65 -4.36 -12.17
N ARG A 189 -10.43 -4.19 -12.68
CA ARG A 189 -9.21 -4.65 -12.01
C ARG A 189 -8.53 -3.45 -11.38
N ILE A 190 -8.19 -3.55 -10.09
CA ILE A 190 -7.47 -2.53 -9.34
C ILE A 190 -6.13 -3.13 -8.97
N ARG A 191 -5.05 -2.49 -9.37
CA ARG A 191 -3.67 -2.88 -9.03
C ARG A 191 -3.03 -1.78 -8.23
N TYR A 192 -2.28 -2.15 -7.20
CA TYR A 192 -1.45 -1.25 -6.41
C TYR A 192 0.00 -1.72 -6.44
N GLY A 193 0.94 -0.78 -6.62
CA GLY A 193 2.38 -1.03 -6.65
C GLY A 193 3.06 -0.73 -7.98
N SER A 194 4.39 -0.87 -8.00
CA SER A 194 5.25 -0.68 -9.17
C SER A 194 5.67 -2.03 -9.78
N GLY A 195 6.08 -2.04 -11.05
CA GLY A 195 6.62 -3.24 -11.71
C GLY A 195 7.86 -3.85 -11.02
N THR A 196 8.58 -3.06 -10.22
CA THR A 196 9.73 -3.49 -9.41
C THR A 196 9.38 -3.98 -8.01
N SER A 197 8.14 -3.75 -7.54
CA SER A 197 7.66 -4.11 -6.21
C SER A 197 6.54 -5.16 -6.32
N ALA A 198 6.15 -5.79 -5.21
CA ALA A 198 5.03 -6.72 -5.22
C ALA A 198 3.75 -6.01 -5.71
N ASN A 199 3.27 -6.38 -6.90
CA ASN A 199 2.03 -5.84 -7.45
C ASN A 199 0.85 -6.61 -6.84
N VAL A 200 0.07 -5.95 -5.99
CA VAL A 200 -1.17 -6.52 -5.47
C VAL A 200 -2.30 -6.17 -6.44
N THR A 201 -3.06 -7.17 -6.87
CA THR A 201 -4.17 -6.97 -7.81
C THR A 201 -5.43 -7.62 -7.28
N ASP A 202 -6.53 -6.87 -7.29
CA ASP A 202 -7.86 -7.39 -7.03
C ASP A 202 -8.82 -7.01 -8.17
N ALA A 203 -9.96 -7.69 -8.25
CA ALA A 203 -10.93 -7.46 -9.29
C ALA A 203 -12.37 -7.57 -8.80
N ARG A 204 -13.22 -6.63 -9.22
CA ARG A 204 -14.65 -6.63 -8.96
C ARG A 204 -15.43 -6.58 -10.25
N THR A 205 -16.48 -7.39 -10.38
CA THR A 205 -17.37 -7.34 -11.54
C THR A 205 -18.64 -6.56 -11.19
N VAL A 206 -18.97 -5.57 -12.03
CA VAL A 206 -20.20 -4.77 -11.96
C VAL A 206 -21.08 -5.07 -13.18
N ALA A 207 -22.40 -5.03 -12.99
CA ALA A 207 -23.40 -5.13 -14.05
C ALA A 207 -24.15 -3.81 -14.09
N LEU A 208 -24.17 -3.15 -15.25
CA LEU A 208 -24.74 -1.82 -15.41
C LEU A 208 -25.61 -1.76 -16.67
N ASP A 209 -26.78 -1.14 -16.54
CA ASP A 209 -27.59 -0.71 -17.67
C ASP A 209 -26.91 0.45 -18.42
N GLY A 210 -27.41 0.81 -19.60
CA GLY A 210 -26.92 1.97 -20.35
C GLY A 210 -27.07 3.26 -19.55
N GLY A 211 -25.99 4.05 -19.48
CA GLY A 211 -25.96 5.30 -18.71
C GLY A 211 -25.89 5.14 -17.18
N ALA A 212 -25.96 3.92 -16.65
CA ALA A 212 -25.86 3.68 -15.21
C ALA A 212 -24.40 3.73 -14.72
N GLU A 213 -24.24 4.00 -13.42
CA GLU A 213 -22.96 4.01 -12.73
C GLU A 213 -22.99 3.14 -11.46
N ALA A 214 -21.84 2.59 -11.09
CA ALA A 214 -21.65 1.93 -9.80
C ALA A 214 -20.21 2.09 -9.31
N GLU A 215 -20.07 1.98 -7.99
CA GLU A 215 -18.78 1.94 -7.31
C GLU A 215 -18.24 0.51 -7.22
N ALA A 216 -16.95 0.36 -7.46
CA ALA A 216 -16.19 -0.85 -7.24
C ALA A 216 -15.08 -0.55 -6.22
N SER A 217 -15.27 -1.05 -4.99
CA SER A 217 -14.30 -0.87 -3.90
C SER A 217 -13.49 -2.13 -3.63
N VAL A 218 -12.21 -1.94 -3.33
CA VAL A 218 -11.24 -2.97 -2.93
C VAL A 218 -10.47 -2.45 -1.71
N THR A 219 -10.13 -3.35 -0.80
CA THR A 219 -9.19 -3.06 0.29
C THR A 219 -7.96 -3.93 0.12
N PHE A 220 -6.79 -3.31 -0.02
CA PHE A 220 -5.51 -3.98 0.06
C PHE A 220 -5.08 -3.99 1.53
N ALA A 221 -5.22 -5.14 2.17
CA ALA A 221 -4.86 -5.27 3.58
C ALA A 221 -3.33 -5.35 3.74
N ASP A 222 -2.84 -4.88 4.89
CA ASP A 222 -1.45 -5.04 5.34
C ASP A 222 -0.41 -4.60 4.28
N VAL A 223 -0.37 -3.31 3.96
CA VAL A 223 0.54 -2.77 2.93
C VAL A 223 2.01 -2.89 3.36
N ARG A 224 2.77 -3.78 2.72
CA ARG A 224 4.22 -4.00 2.96
C ARG A 224 5.07 -3.61 1.76
N LEU A 225 5.06 -2.33 1.42
CA LEU A 225 5.90 -1.75 0.36
C LEU A 225 6.91 -0.79 0.99
N ASP A 226 8.07 -0.62 0.34
CA ASP A 226 9.00 0.45 0.69
C ASP A 226 8.31 1.81 0.61
N GLY A 227 8.78 2.81 1.36
CA GLY A 227 8.32 4.17 1.32
C GLY A 227 8.48 4.80 -0.06
N GLY A 228 7.49 5.60 -0.47
CA GLY A 228 7.48 6.26 -1.77
C GLY A 228 6.11 6.23 -2.45
N ASP A 229 6.05 6.78 -3.67
CA ASP A 229 4.82 6.92 -4.43
C ASP A 229 4.55 5.71 -5.33
N TYR A 230 3.38 5.10 -5.17
CA TYR A 230 2.96 3.94 -5.96
C TYR A 230 1.67 4.21 -6.73
N PRO A 231 1.59 3.76 -7.99
CA PRO A 231 0.37 3.93 -8.76
C PRO A 231 -0.69 2.91 -8.33
N VAL A 232 -1.88 3.41 -8.03
CA VAL A 232 -3.13 2.67 -8.06
C VAL A 232 -3.67 2.74 -9.47
N VAL A 233 -3.70 1.61 -10.18
CA VAL A 233 -4.16 1.51 -11.57
C VAL A 233 -5.47 0.75 -11.63
N VAL A 234 -6.51 1.44 -12.07
CA VAL A 234 -7.85 0.88 -12.30
C VAL A 234 -8.02 0.64 -13.80
N THR A 235 -8.26 -0.62 -14.16
CA THR A 235 -8.39 -1.06 -15.55
C THR A 235 -9.76 -1.69 -15.80
N THR A 236 -10.40 -1.25 -16.86
CA THR A 236 -11.59 -1.87 -17.46
C THR A 236 -11.24 -2.42 -18.84
N ALA A 237 -12.20 -2.99 -19.58
CA ALA A 237 -11.95 -3.46 -20.94
C ALA A 237 -11.61 -2.32 -21.91
N ASN A 238 -12.10 -1.09 -21.63
CA ASN A 238 -12.03 0.02 -22.57
C ASN A 238 -11.15 1.19 -22.09
N ARG A 239 -10.88 1.28 -20.77
CA ARG A 239 -10.18 2.43 -20.19
C ARG A 239 -9.34 2.06 -18.98
N THR A 240 -8.21 2.74 -18.85
CA THR A 240 -7.33 2.72 -17.69
C THR A 240 -7.29 4.10 -17.04
N ARG A 241 -7.29 4.14 -15.71
CA ARG A 241 -7.05 5.34 -14.89
C ARG A 241 -6.02 5.00 -13.83
N GLU A 242 -5.24 6.00 -13.45
CA GLU A 242 -4.24 5.85 -12.41
C GLU A 242 -4.20 7.07 -11.49
N ARG A 243 -3.80 6.83 -10.25
CA ARG A 243 -3.52 7.84 -9.23
C ARG A 243 -2.36 7.35 -8.37
N ALA A 244 -1.50 8.26 -7.91
CA ALA A 244 -0.43 7.90 -6.97
C ALA A 244 -0.95 7.90 -5.52
N VAL A 245 -0.44 6.96 -4.73
CA VAL A 245 -0.61 6.88 -3.27
C VAL A 245 0.76 6.68 -2.65
N SER A 246 1.12 7.52 -1.68
CA SER A 246 2.40 7.47 -0.97
C SER A 246 2.37 6.45 0.17
N VAL A 247 3.40 5.63 0.30
CA VAL A 247 3.60 4.78 1.47
C VAL A 247 4.46 5.54 2.48
N VAL A 248 3.94 5.70 3.70
CA VAL A 248 4.69 6.24 4.83
C VAL A 248 5.28 5.06 5.60
N HIS A 249 6.60 4.90 5.47
CA HIS A 249 7.32 3.81 6.09
C HIS A 249 7.86 4.22 7.47
N PRO A 250 7.79 3.36 8.51
CA PRO A 250 8.27 3.69 9.86
C PRO A 250 9.79 3.72 9.98
N SER A 251 10.50 2.85 9.22
CA SER A 251 11.97 2.94 9.11
C SER A 251 12.38 4.24 8.42
N PRO A 252 13.33 5.02 8.97
CA PRO A 252 13.88 6.21 8.33
C PRO A 252 14.61 5.93 7.01
N TYR A 253 14.99 4.67 6.74
CA TYR A 253 15.53 4.23 5.44
C TYR A 253 14.46 4.10 4.36
N GLY A 254 13.17 4.20 4.71
CA GLY A 254 12.07 3.96 3.80
C GLY A 254 11.89 2.49 3.43
N LYS A 255 12.56 1.54 4.08
CA LYS A 255 12.46 0.10 3.80
C LYS A 255 12.88 -0.72 5.01
N THR A 256 12.55 -2.01 5.00
CA THR A 256 12.92 -2.96 6.05
C THR A 256 14.21 -3.71 5.73
N THR A 257 14.48 -4.02 4.46
CA THR A 257 15.69 -4.76 4.05
C THR A 257 16.80 -3.78 3.65
N LEU A 258 17.89 -3.78 4.41
CA LEU A 258 19.05 -2.91 4.25
C LEU A 258 20.21 -3.69 3.61
N GLY A 259 20.80 -3.13 2.56
CA GLY A 259 22.05 -3.63 1.99
C GLY A 259 23.21 -3.37 2.94
N LEU A 260 23.88 -4.43 3.39
CA LEU A 260 25.05 -4.38 4.26
C LEU A 260 26.31 -4.75 3.47
N TYR A 261 27.21 -3.78 3.30
CA TYR A 261 28.56 -4.05 2.82
C TYR A 261 29.48 -4.25 4.02
N VAL A 262 30.29 -5.30 3.98
CA VAL A 262 31.23 -5.65 5.06
C VAL A 262 32.65 -5.51 4.52
N ASP A 263 33.35 -4.50 5.01
CA ASP A 263 34.75 -4.22 4.71
C ASP A 263 35.65 -4.87 5.77
N ASP A 264 35.93 -6.17 5.58
CA ASP A 264 36.74 -7.00 6.47
C ASP A 264 38.20 -7.17 6.00
N ALA A 265 38.65 -6.34 5.05
CA ALA A 265 39.99 -6.45 4.46
C ALA A 265 41.14 -6.26 5.47
N ALA A 266 40.90 -5.51 6.55
CA ALA A 266 41.87 -5.29 7.62
C ALA A 266 41.84 -6.39 8.70
N VAL A 267 40.91 -7.35 8.61
CA VAL A 267 40.78 -8.44 9.58
C VAL A 267 41.58 -9.64 9.12
N ASP A 268 42.41 -10.17 10.00
CA ASP A 268 43.28 -11.33 9.75
C ASP A 268 42.58 -12.69 9.98
N ARG A 269 41.27 -12.66 10.27
CA ARG A 269 40.43 -13.83 10.56
C ARG A 269 39.05 -13.72 9.92
N ASN A 270 38.40 -14.85 9.71
CA ASN A 270 37.01 -14.86 9.20
C ASN A 270 36.06 -14.36 10.29
N VAL A 271 35.30 -13.30 9.96
CA VAL A 271 34.30 -12.66 10.85
C VAL A 271 32.86 -12.89 10.39
N SER A 272 32.64 -13.67 9.34
CA SER A 272 31.30 -13.86 8.73
C SER A 272 30.27 -14.34 9.75
N ASP A 273 30.62 -15.30 10.60
CA ASP A 273 29.69 -15.85 11.60
C ASP A 273 29.36 -14.83 12.70
N VAL A 274 30.32 -13.99 13.08
CA VAL A 274 30.14 -12.91 14.05
C VAL A 274 29.20 -11.83 13.49
N VAL A 275 29.41 -11.43 12.24
CA VAL A 275 28.53 -10.45 11.55
C VAL A 275 27.11 -10.99 11.44
N VAL A 276 26.93 -12.25 11.03
CA VAL A 276 25.60 -12.89 10.93
C VAL A 276 24.92 -13.00 12.30
N ALA A 277 25.66 -13.31 13.35
CA ALA A 277 25.11 -13.36 14.71
C ALA A 277 24.60 -11.98 15.15
N ALA A 278 25.37 -10.92 14.86
CA ALA A 278 25.06 -9.54 15.23
C ALA A 278 23.88 -8.96 14.42
N THR A 279 23.85 -9.11 13.09
CA THR A 279 22.71 -8.66 12.28
C THR A 279 21.44 -9.42 12.64
N GLY A 280 21.58 -10.73 12.87
CA GLY A 280 20.49 -11.59 13.31
C GLY A 280 19.91 -11.18 14.67
N TYR A 281 20.68 -10.52 15.55
CA TYR A 281 20.15 -9.99 16.80
C TYR A 281 19.07 -8.93 16.54
N TRP A 282 19.36 -7.97 15.65
CA TRP A 282 18.42 -6.93 15.26
C TRP A 282 17.23 -7.51 14.50
N GLU A 283 17.43 -8.39 13.52
CA GLU A 283 16.36 -9.09 12.78
C GLU A 283 15.35 -9.85 13.66
N ARG A 284 15.74 -10.22 14.89
CA ARG A 284 14.85 -10.91 15.85
C ARG A 284 14.25 -9.99 16.91
N SER A 285 14.78 -8.78 17.06
CA SER A 285 14.50 -7.88 18.19
C SER A 285 14.06 -6.48 17.75
N ASP A 286 14.07 -6.23 16.45
CA ASP A 286 13.80 -4.98 15.77
C ASP A 286 12.50 -4.29 16.17
N GLU A 287 11.34 -4.92 16.03
CA GLU A 287 10.05 -4.30 16.36
C GLU A 287 9.97 -3.91 17.84
N ARG A 288 10.67 -4.64 18.71
CA ARG A 288 10.69 -4.35 20.15
C ARG A 288 11.48 -3.08 20.48
N TYR A 289 12.61 -2.86 19.81
CA TYR A 289 13.56 -1.79 20.18
C TYR A 289 13.55 -0.62 19.18
N LEU A 290 13.33 -0.89 17.90
CA LEU A 290 13.31 0.08 16.80
C LEU A 290 11.88 0.53 16.44
N GLY A 291 10.87 -0.30 16.75
CA GLY A 291 9.47 -0.04 16.40
C GLY A 291 9.11 -0.36 14.95
N TYR A 292 10.01 -1.01 14.21
CA TYR A 292 9.81 -1.50 12.85
C TYR A 292 10.72 -2.72 12.60
N PRO A 293 10.37 -3.62 11.67
CA PRO A 293 11.23 -4.74 11.32
C PRO A 293 12.42 -4.30 10.45
N VAL A 294 13.56 -4.96 10.62
CA VAL A 294 14.78 -4.76 9.82
C VAL A 294 15.41 -6.10 9.43
N GLU A 295 15.88 -6.18 8.19
CA GLU A 295 16.68 -7.29 7.67
C GLU A 295 17.95 -6.77 7.02
N TYR A 296 19.05 -7.52 7.11
CA TYR A 296 20.31 -7.14 6.48
C TYR A 296 20.68 -8.10 5.35
N ASP A 297 20.68 -7.60 4.11
CA ASP A 297 21.12 -8.32 2.93
C ASP A 297 22.57 -7.98 2.61
N ARG A 298 23.46 -8.97 2.62
CA ARG A 298 24.87 -8.73 2.29
C ARG A 298 25.03 -8.35 0.81
N VAL A 299 25.73 -7.25 0.56
CA VAL A 299 26.04 -6.77 -0.79
C VAL A 299 27.56 -6.76 -1.03
N ASP A 300 27.96 -6.98 -2.27
CA ASP A 300 29.38 -7.00 -2.67
C ASP A 300 29.92 -5.63 -3.12
N ASP A 301 29.06 -4.61 -3.17
CA ASP A 301 29.36 -3.28 -3.69
C ASP A 301 28.96 -2.21 -2.67
N GLU A 302 29.97 -1.49 -2.15
CA GLU A 302 29.81 -0.42 -1.17
C GLU A 302 28.87 0.68 -1.69
N GLU A 303 28.88 1.00 -2.99
CA GLU A 303 28.02 2.04 -3.57
C GLU A 303 26.53 1.68 -3.56
N ARG A 304 26.20 0.40 -3.36
CA ARG A 304 24.83 -0.11 -3.27
C ARG A 304 24.38 -0.36 -1.83
N ALA A 305 25.26 -0.16 -0.86
CA ALA A 305 24.97 -0.44 0.53
C ALA A 305 24.15 0.69 1.18
N ASP A 306 23.25 0.31 2.07
CA ASP A 306 22.60 1.23 3.01
C ASP A 306 23.48 1.46 4.24
N VAL A 307 24.20 0.41 4.65
CA VAL A 307 25.12 0.39 5.79
C VAL A 307 26.44 -0.24 5.39
N VAL A 308 27.54 0.39 5.81
CA VAL A 308 28.90 -0.14 5.71
C VAL A 308 29.38 -0.52 7.10
N LEU A 309 29.64 -1.81 7.30
CA LEU A 309 30.37 -2.32 8.46
C LEU A 309 31.85 -2.41 8.11
N ARG A 310 32.66 -1.53 8.67
CA ARG A 310 34.11 -1.48 8.45
C ARG A 310 34.86 -2.01 9.66
N PHE A 311 35.92 -2.77 9.39
CA PHE A 311 36.87 -3.15 10.42
C PHE A 311 38.14 -2.31 10.29
N ASP A 312 38.38 -1.43 11.24
CA ASP A 312 39.58 -0.59 11.31
C ASP A 312 39.84 -0.15 12.74
N ARG A 313 41.08 0.28 13.04
CA ARG A 313 41.44 0.74 14.37
C ARG A 313 40.66 2.00 14.74
N VAL A 314 39.93 1.94 15.86
CA VAL A 314 39.17 3.09 16.37
C VAL A 314 40.02 3.83 17.40
N GLU A 315 40.60 4.96 17.00
CA GLU A 315 41.41 5.78 17.90
C GLU A 315 40.59 6.86 18.62
N ARG A 316 39.45 7.26 18.04
CA ARG A 316 38.53 8.26 18.58
C ARG A 316 37.12 8.00 18.10
N CYS A 317 36.15 8.21 18.98
CA CYS A 317 34.74 8.29 18.63
C CYS A 317 34.07 9.40 19.45
N GLY A 318 33.33 10.31 18.78
CA GLY A 318 32.68 11.43 19.45
C GLY A 318 33.63 12.50 19.99
N VAL A 319 33.22 13.19 21.06
CA VAL A 319 33.90 14.38 21.62
C VAL A 319 34.59 14.13 22.96
N GLU A 320 34.45 12.93 23.54
CA GLU A 320 35.07 12.60 24.82
C GLU A 320 36.49 12.12 24.60
N GLU A 321 37.46 13.01 24.78
CA GLU A 321 38.89 12.70 24.71
C GLU A 321 39.48 12.63 26.12
N THR A 322 39.67 11.41 26.63
CA THR A 322 40.69 11.17 27.67
C THR A 322 41.80 10.32 27.07
N ASN A 323 43.05 10.52 27.50
CA ASN A 323 44.19 9.74 27.01
C ASN A 323 44.15 8.26 27.43
N GLU A 324 43.14 7.83 28.19
CA GLU A 324 43.01 6.50 28.78
C GLU A 324 41.77 5.74 28.26
N THR A 325 40.94 6.35 27.41
CA THR A 325 39.73 5.72 26.87
C THR A 325 40.09 4.72 25.76
N ARG A 326 39.66 3.46 25.91
CA ARG A 326 39.68 2.45 24.84
C ARG A 326 38.38 2.52 24.05
N TYR A 327 38.47 2.50 22.72
CA TYR A 327 37.29 2.42 21.84
C TYR A 327 37.26 1.05 21.16
N PHE A 328 36.12 0.38 21.19
CA PHE A 328 35.89 -0.88 20.46
C PHE A 328 35.17 -0.64 19.13
N GLY A 329 34.34 0.39 19.05
CA GLY A 329 33.60 0.75 17.84
C GLY A 329 33.31 2.25 17.75
N CYS A 330 32.78 2.64 16.58
CA CYS A 330 32.21 3.96 16.34
C CYS A 330 31.27 3.93 15.14
N ALA A 331 30.09 4.54 15.26
CA ALA A 331 29.11 4.60 14.19
C ALA A 331 28.54 6.00 13.96
N ASP A 332 28.04 6.20 12.75
CA ASP A 332 27.11 7.29 12.48
C ASP A 332 25.81 7.09 13.27
N LEU A 333 25.37 8.14 13.97
CA LEU A 333 24.05 8.16 14.61
C LEU A 333 22.98 8.62 13.62
N LEU A 334 21.96 7.80 13.41
CA LEU A 334 20.75 8.19 12.69
C LEU A 334 19.89 9.09 13.58
N VAL A 335 19.50 10.27 13.09
CA VAL A 335 18.67 11.22 13.85
C VAL A 335 17.35 11.47 13.12
N ASP A 336 17.42 12.03 11.90
CA ASP A 336 16.24 12.34 11.09
C ASP A 336 16.19 11.44 9.84
N GLU A 337 17.18 11.57 8.96
CA GLU A 337 17.30 10.80 7.71
C GLU A 337 18.70 10.16 7.62
N PRO A 338 18.82 8.94 7.07
CA PRO A 338 20.10 8.28 6.94
C PRO A 338 20.99 8.97 5.90
N ARG A 339 22.28 9.08 6.22
CA ARG A 339 23.31 9.51 5.27
C ARG A 339 23.87 8.26 4.60
N THR A 340 23.16 7.74 3.60
CA THR A 340 23.52 6.47 2.96
C THR A 340 24.82 6.55 2.12
N PRO A 341 25.79 5.63 2.32
CA PRO A 341 25.79 4.59 3.34
C PRO A 341 26.12 5.13 4.74
N MET A 342 25.34 4.68 5.73
CA MET A 342 25.68 4.89 7.14
C MET A 342 26.87 3.99 7.50
N THR A 343 27.83 4.48 8.28
CA THR A 343 29.03 3.70 8.61
C THR A 343 29.04 3.26 10.08
N ALA A 344 29.36 1.99 10.32
CA ALA A 344 29.73 1.43 11.60
C ALA A 344 31.16 0.88 11.51
N THR A 345 32.06 1.32 12.38
CA THR A 345 33.47 0.88 12.42
C THR A 345 33.74 0.09 13.69
N VAL A 346 34.42 -1.05 13.58
CA VAL A 346 34.74 -1.93 14.71
C VAL A 346 36.24 -2.26 14.72
N ASP A 347 36.89 -2.18 15.88
CA ASP A 347 38.32 -2.49 16.01
C ASP A 347 38.56 -3.99 15.79
N PRO A 348 39.38 -4.39 14.80
CA PRO A 348 39.56 -5.80 14.45
C PRO A 348 40.32 -6.61 15.51
N ARG A 349 40.95 -5.96 16.49
CA ARG A 349 41.85 -6.60 17.47
C ARG A 349 41.13 -7.14 18.71
N ILE A 350 39.85 -6.84 18.88
CA ILE A 350 39.01 -7.35 19.98
C ILE A 350 38.66 -8.83 19.75
N SER A 351 38.15 -9.53 20.77
CA SER A 351 37.69 -10.94 20.64
C SER A 351 36.41 -11.04 19.79
N ASP A 352 36.02 -12.22 19.33
CA ASP A 352 34.77 -12.41 18.58
C ASP A 352 33.53 -12.17 19.47
N ALA A 353 33.64 -12.42 20.77
CA ALA A 353 32.59 -12.11 21.74
C ALA A 353 32.35 -10.60 21.84
N GLU A 354 33.43 -9.84 22.03
CA GLU A 354 33.36 -8.38 22.11
C GLU A 354 32.99 -7.76 20.75
N MET A 355 33.49 -8.33 19.65
CA MET A 355 33.14 -7.91 18.30
C MET A 355 31.66 -8.09 18.02
N ASN A 356 31.06 -9.21 18.44
CA ASN A 356 29.62 -9.41 18.30
C ASN A 356 28.83 -8.33 19.07
N ALA A 357 29.18 -8.08 20.34
CA ALA A 357 28.52 -7.06 21.15
C ALA A 357 28.68 -5.64 20.55
N THR A 358 29.90 -5.32 20.10
CA THR A 358 30.23 -4.04 19.47
C THR A 358 29.46 -3.84 18.16
N ILE A 359 29.42 -4.83 17.26
CA ILE A 359 28.63 -4.72 16.02
C ILE A 359 27.15 -4.49 16.34
N ILE A 360 26.59 -5.21 17.33
CA ILE A 360 25.20 -4.98 17.74
C ILE A 360 24.99 -3.54 18.21
N HIS A 361 25.87 -3.03 19.06
CA HIS A 361 25.84 -1.65 19.56
C HIS A 361 25.90 -0.62 18.43
N GLU A 362 26.92 -0.72 17.57
CA GLU A 362 27.14 0.22 16.47
C GLU A 362 25.99 0.17 15.45
N LEU A 363 25.42 -1.02 15.20
CA LEU A 363 24.22 -1.14 14.38
C LEU A 363 22.98 -0.53 15.07
N GLY A 364 22.93 -0.43 16.41
CA GLY A 364 21.91 0.32 17.11
C GLY A 364 21.97 1.82 16.77
N HIS A 365 23.17 2.40 16.72
CA HIS A 365 23.35 3.81 16.34
C HIS A 365 22.93 4.11 14.91
N VAL A 366 23.26 3.23 13.95
CA VAL A 366 22.80 3.44 12.56
C VAL A 366 21.28 3.30 12.43
N GLN A 367 20.59 2.73 13.42
CA GLN A 367 19.14 2.66 13.50
C GLN A 367 18.51 3.76 14.37
N GLY A 368 19.33 4.60 14.99
CA GLY A 368 18.92 5.80 15.72
C GLY A 368 18.81 5.62 17.23
N LEU A 369 19.33 4.53 17.78
CA LEU A 369 19.42 4.35 19.23
C LEU A 369 20.63 5.13 19.77
N GLU A 370 20.42 5.93 20.81
CA GLU A 370 21.49 6.60 21.55
C GLU A 370 22.00 5.72 22.70
N HIS A 371 23.09 6.15 23.33
CA HIS A 371 23.59 5.46 24.51
C HIS A 371 22.54 5.40 25.64
N GLY A 372 22.43 4.25 26.28
CA GLY A 372 21.47 3.97 27.36
C GLY A 372 20.04 3.68 26.89
N ALA A 373 19.78 3.73 25.58
CA ALA A 373 18.52 3.26 25.02
C ALA A 373 18.35 1.74 25.26
N GLU A 374 17.11 1.25 25.30
CA GLU A 374 16.88 -0.19 25.35
C GLU A 374 17.37 -0.86 24.04
N PRO A 375 18.11 -1.98 24.11
CA PRO A 375 18.51 -2.74 25.29
C PRO A 375 19.67 -2.08 26.06
N ALA A 376 19.42 -1.65 27.29
CA ALA A 376 20.28 -0.71 28.01
C ALA A 376 21.71 -1.22 28.26
N GLY A 377 21.90 -2.52 28.49
CA GLY A 377 23.22 -3.12 28.62
C GLY A 377 24.02 -3.04 27.32
N LEU A 378 23.41 -3.41 26.19
CA LEU A 378 24.08 -3.42 24.88
C LEU A 378 24.32 -2.00 24.36
N MET A 379 23.37 -1.08 24.55
CA MET A 379 23.52 0.32 24.13
C MET A 379 24.21 1.18 25.18
N ASN A 380 24.81 0.61 26.24
CA ASN A 380 25.57 1.40 27.21
C ASN A 380 26.80 2.03 26.53
N ALA A 381 27.10 3.30 26.84
CA ALA A 381 28.29 3.99 26.32
C ALA A 381 29.60 3.32 26.75
N THR A 382 29.57 2.53 27.82
CA THR A 382 30.72 1.78 28.33
C THR A 382 30.42 0.29 28.31
N SER A 383 31.23 -0.45 27.54
CA SER A 383 31.24 -1.92 27.58
C SER A 383 31.93 -2.40 28.86
N THR A 384 31.24 -3.22 29.64
CA THR A 384 31.76 -3.88 30.86
C THR A 384 31.35 -5.35 30.88
N LEU A 385 31.99 -6.15 31.74
CA LEU A 385 31.63 -7.57 31.91
C LEU A 385 30.13 -7.76 32.23
N ALA A 386 29.51 -6.80 32.92
CA ALA A 386 28.11 -6.84 33.28
C ALA A 386 27.14 -6.39 32.16
N THR A 387 27.63 -5.69 31.14
CA THR A 387 26.79 -5.32 29.98
C THR A 387 26.53 -6.49 29.04
N HIS A 388 27.38 -7.52 29.06
CA HIS A 388 27.24 -8.72 28.22
C HIS A 388 26.26 -9.74 28.80
N ARG A 389 25.47 -10.37 27.92
CA ARG A 389 24.51 -11.40 28.33
C ARG A 389 24.35 -12.48 27.26
N ALA A 390 24.87 -13.69 27.44
CA ALA A 390 25.70 -14.15 28.56
C ALA A 390 27.15 -13.62 28.50
N LEU A 391 27.80 -13.47 29.65
CA LEU A 391 29.24 -13.31 29.76
C LEU A 391 29.93 -14.62 29.38
N LYS A 392 30.56 -14.65 28.22
CA LYS A 392 31.43 -15.75 27.76
C LYS A 392 32.79 -15.73 28.45
N VAL A 393 33.15 -16.83 29.10
CA VAL A 393 34.38 -17.00 29.89
C VAL A 393 35.23 -18.12 29.30
N HIS A 394 36.51 -17.83 29.03
CA HIS A 394 37.47 -18.87 28.68
C HIS A 394 38.31 -19.24 29.90
N LEU A 395 38.09 -20.44 30.43
CA LEU A 395 38.87 -20.99 31.54
C LEU A 395 40.00 -21.88 30.98
N ARG A 396 41.23 -21.61 31.40
CA ARG A 396 42.42 -22.37 30.96
C ARG A 396 43.42 -22.56 32.09
N ALA A 397 44.33 -23.51 31.89
CA ALA A 397 45.49 -23.72 32.75
C ALA A 397 46.76 -23.27 32.01
N ASP A 398 47.75 -22.75 32.74
CA ASP A 398 49.06 -22.36 32.15
C ASP A 398 49.78 -23.58 31.56
N GLU A 399 49.71 -24.72 32.25
CA GLU A 399 50.17 -26.02 31.74
C GLU A 399 49.07 -27.08 31.82
N GLY A 400 48.86 -27.80 30.72
CA GLY A 400 47.95 -28.94 30.69
C GLY A 400 46.47 -28.55 30.59
N ALA A 401 45.60 -29.38 31.17
CA ALA A 401 44.16 -29.15 31.18
C ALA A 401 43.73 -28.70 32.58
N VAL A 402 42.72 -27.84 32.65
CA VAL A 402 42.08 -27.44 33.90
C VAL A 402 41.49 -28.68 34.57
N THR A 403 41.63 -28.75 35.89
CA THR A 403 41.10 -29.86 36.69
C THR A 403 39.60 -29.63 36.94
N GLY A 404 38.83 -30.71 37.06
CA GLY A 404 37.40 -30.61 37.38
C GLY A 404 37.11 -29.78 38.64
N PRO A 405 37.85 -29.96 39.76
CA PRO A 405 37.68 -29.12 40.94
C PRO A 405 37.88 -27.62 40.68
N VAL A 406 38.91 -27.21 39.92
CA VAL A 406 39.13 -25.79 39.60
C VAL A 406 38.00 -25.24 38.74
N GLU A 407 37.52 -26.02 37.75
CA GLU A 407 36.36 -25.63 36.93
C GLU A 407 35.09 -25.46 37.77
N ASP A 408 34.83 -26.38 38.70
CA ASP A 408 33.69 -26.32 39.63
C ASP A 408 33.74 -25.06 40.53
N GLU A 409 34.93 -24.70 41.03
CA GLU A 409 35.13 -23.52 41.87
C GLU A 409 34.94 -22.21 41.08
N VAL A 410 35.45 -22.13 39.86
CA VAL A 410 35.22 -20.98 38.96
C VAL A 410 33.73 -20.85 38.63
N ALA A 411 33.06 -21.96 38.34
CA ALA A 411 31.63 -22.00 38.07
C ALA A 411 30.82 -21.53 39.30
N ALA A 412 31.16 -21.99 40.50
CA ALA A 412 30.52 -21.58 41.74
C ALA A 412 30.62 -20.05 41.95
N ALA A 413 31.79 -19.46 41.66
CA ALA A 413 31.97 -18.02 41.74
C ALA A 413 31.10 -17.24 40.75
N LEU A 414 30.96 -17.73 39.52
CA LEU A 414 30.13 -17.09 38.50
C LEU A 414 28.63 -17.26 38.81
N ASP A 415 28.23 -18.41 39.35
CA ASP A 415 26.87 -18.68 39.81
C ASP A 415 26.46 -17.78 40.98
N TYR A 416 27.40 -17.41 41.86
CA TYR A 416 27.15 -16.40 42.88
C TYR A 416 26.67 -15.08 42.25
N PHE A 417 27.34 -14.59 41.21
CA PHE A 417 26.90 -13.37 40.51
C PHE A 417 25.61 -13.56 39.73
N ALA A 418 25.39 -14.75 39.13
CA ALA A 418 24.14 -15.06 38.42
C ALA A 418 22.92 -15.11 39.35
N GLY A 419 23.13 -15.42 40.63
CA GLY A 419 22.11 -15.40 41.67
C GLY A 419 21.80 -14.02 42.26
N ARG A 420 22.51 -12.97 41.83
CA ARG A 420 22.34 -11.60 42.36
C ARG A 420 21.43 -10.74 41.48
N ASP A 421 20.70 -9.85 42.14
CA ASP A 421 19.79 -8.88 41.52
C ASP A 421 20.41 -7.46 41.41
N ASP A 422 21.61 -7.25 41.94
CA ASP A 422 22.31 -5.95 42.03
C ASP A 422 23.58 -5.89 41.18
N ILE A 423 23.57 -6.58 40.04
CA ILE A 423 24.64 -6.51 39.04
C ILE A 423 24.56 -5.16 38.31
N ALA A 424 25.69 -4.46 38.24
CA ALA A 424 25.78 -3.13 37.68
C ALA A 424 25.68 -3.14 36.14
N GLY A 425 24.61 -2.59 35.56
CA GLY A 425 24.52 -2.32 34.12
C GLY A 425 23.65 -3.27 33.30
N ASN A 426 23.07 -4.33 33.86
CA ASN A 426 22.05 -5.14 33.19
C ASN A 426 21.15 -5.91 34.17
N ASP A 427 19.92 -6.22 33.75
CA ASP A 427 19.01 -7.09 34.49
C ASP A 427 19.38 -8.56 34.27
N ARG A 428 19.79 -9.24 35.35
CA ARG A 428 20.05 -10.69 35.45
C ARG A 428 21.29 -11.16 34.67
N PHE A 429 22.42 -11.14 35.36
CA PHE A 429 23.68 -11.72 34.91
C PHE A 429 23.51 -13.19 34.52
N ALA A 430 24.17 -13.57 33.43
CA ALA A 430 24.25 -14.95 32.96
C ALA A 430 25.64 -15.14 32.37
N TRP A 431 26.17 -16.36 32.42
CA TRP A 431 27.51 -16.67 31.96
C TRP A 431 27.55 -18.04 31.28
N GLU A 432 28.55 -18.25 30.44
CA GLU A 432 28.83 -19.56 29.83
C GLU A 432 30.33 -19.74 29.60
N PHE A 433 30.82 -20.98 29.70
CA PHE A 433 32.18 -21.32 29.30
C PHE A 433 32.31 -21.46 27.78
N VAL A 434 33.46 -21.04 27.25
CA VAL A 434 33.84 -21.20 25.85
C VAL A 434 35.27 -21.72 25.72
N ASP A 435 35.54 -22.36 24.58
CA ASP A 435 36.76 -23.16 24.37
C ASP A 435 38.01 -22.33 24.08
N GLY A 436 37.88 -21.03 23.76
CA GLY A 436 39.01 -20.19 23.39
C GLY A 436 38.88 -18.74 23.81
N ALA A 437 40.03 -18.08 23.97
CA ALA A 437 40.13 -16.65 24.25
C ALA A 437 39.41 -15.81 23.18
N ARG A 438 39.37 -16.31 21.95
CA ARG A 438 38.68 -15.64 20.83
C ARG A 438 37.18 -15.56 21.05
N GLU A 439 36.55 -16.60 21.57
CA GLU A 439 35.11 -16.63 21.80
C GLU A 439 34.70 -16.02 23.15
N ALA A 440 35.64 -15.52 23.97
CA ALA A 440 35.39 -15.04 25.32
C ALA A 440 35.45 -13.52 25.45
N HIS A 441 34.68 -12.96 26.39
CA HIS A 441 34.85 -11.58 26.84
C HIS A 441 35.97 -11.48 27.89
N VAL A 442 36.13 -12.51 28.72
CA VAL A 442 37.13 -12.58 29.79
C VAL A 442 37.80 -13.96 29.83
N GLN A 443 39.10 -13.96 30.12
CA GLN A 443 39.85 -15.18 30.39
C GLN A 443 40.06 -15.36 31.89
N ILE A 444 40.11 -16.62 32.32
CA ILE A 444 40.56 -17.00 33.65
C ILE A 444 41.65 -18.04 33.46
N THR A 445 42.87 -17.72 33.88
CA THR A 445 44.03 -18.61 33.75
C THR A 445 44.47 -19.10 35.12
N TYR A 446 44.35 -20.41 35.34
CA TYR A 446 44.86 -21.09 36.53
C TYR A 446 46.32 -21.53 36.32
N ASP A 447 47.19 -21.10 37.21
CA ASP A 447 48.64 -21.33 37.15
C ASP A 447 49.15 -21.86 38.48
N GLU A 448 49.44 -23.15 38.53
CA GLU A 448 49.89 -23.83 39.75
C GLU A 448 51.25 -23.33 40.26
N ARG A 449 52.06 -22.73 39.39
CA ARG A 449 53.41 -22.26 39.76
C ARG A 449 53.39 -20.80 40.17
N GLY A 450 52.71 -19.96 39.38
CA GLY A 450 52.72 -18.51 39.51
C GLY A 450 54.10 -17.91 39.20
N ASP A 451 54.12 -16.72 38.59
CA ASP A 451 55.32 -15.92 38.34
C ASP A 451 54.99 -14.58 37.62
N VAL A 452 53.74 -14.40 37.15
CA VAL A 452 53.29 -13.20 36.43
C VAL A 452 52.76 -12.14 37.39
N CYS A 453 51.89 -12.52 38.31
CA CYS A 453 51.28 -11.62 39.28
C CYS A 453 52.10 -11.53 40.58
N PHE A 454 52.57 -12.68 41.08
CA PHE A 454 53.20 -12.77 42.40
C PHE A 454 54.52 -13.54 42.32
N ALA A 455 55.58 -12.94 42.90
CA ALA A 455 56.88 -13.60 42.98
C ALA A 455 56.95 -14.67 44.09
N ASP A 456 56.09 -14.56 45.11
CA ASP A 456 55.97 -15.49 46.24
C ASP A 456 54.56 -15.36 46.86
N GLY A 457 54.00 -16.45 47.39
CA GLY A 457 52.82 -16.42 48.28
C GLY A 457 51.45 -16.64 47.64
N GLY A 458 51.36 -16.68 46.31
CA GLY A 458 50.14 -16.96 45.56
C GLY A 458 49.04 -15.91 45.69
N GLY A 459 48.11 -15.86 44.73
CA GLY A 459 47.04 -14.87 44.71
C GLY A 459 46.29 -14.80 43.39
N SER A 460 45.46 -13.77 43.24
CA SER A 460 44.85 -13.42 41.96
C SER A 460 45.17 -11.99 41.53
N CYS A 461 45.34 -11.77 40.24
CA CYS A 461 45.44 -10.45 39.64
C CYS A 461 44.81 -10.42 38.24
N THR A 462 44.49 -9.23 37.74
CA THR A 462 43.95 -9.05 36.39
C THR A 462 45.03 -8.44 35.49
N VAL A 463 45.29 -9.08 34.36
CA VAL A 463 46.23 -8.63 33.32
C VAL A 463 45.52 -8.47 31.98
N GLU A 464 46.23 -7.95 30.97
CA GLU A 464 45.71 -7.90 29.60
C GLU A 464 45.61 -9.32 29.02
N GLY A 465 44.47 -9.63 28.40
CA GLY A 465 44.22 -10.87 27.71
C GLY A 465 44.85 -10.94 26.31
N GLU A 466 44.43 -11.93 25.53
CA GLU A 466 45.01 -12.18 24.20
C GLU A 466 44.53 -11.16 23.15
N TYR A 467 43.34 -10.59 23.37
CA TYR A 467 42.71 -9.63 22.48
C TYR A 467 42.66 -8.21 23.08
N TYR A 468 42.60 -7.20 22.22
CA TYR A 468 42.55 -5.80 22.65
C TYR A 468 41.35 -5.55 23.58
N GLY A 469 41.62 -5.04 24.78
CA GLY A 469 40.58 -4.75 25.78
C GLY A 469 40.07 -5.98 26.56
N GLN A 470 40.48 -7.19 26.20
CA GLN A 470 40.14 -8.40 26.94
C GLN A 470 40.93 -8.46 28.26
N GLU A 471 40.29 -8.91 29.32
CA GLU A 471 40.92 -9.13 30.62
C GLU A 471 41.26 -10.62 30.81
N ASP A 472 42.35 -10.90 31.53
CA ASP A 472 42.73 -12.24 31.99
C ASP A 472 42.91 -12.21 33.51
N VAL A 473 42.01 -12.88 34.23
CA VAL A 473 42.11 -13.09 35.67
C VAL A 473 43.05 -14.27 35.91
N ARG A 474 44.28 -13.96 36.34
CA ARG A 474 45.31 -14.95 36.68
C ARG A 474 45.12 -15.42 38.11
N LEU A 475 45.05 -16.73 38.29
CA LEU A 475 44.96 -17.43 39.57
C LEU A 475 46.28 -18.19 39.80
N GLU A 476 47.17 -17.65 40.61
CA GLU A 476 48.56 -18.11 40.72
C GLU A 476 48.87 -18.77 42.06
N ALA A 477 49.44 -19.98 42.02
CA ALA A 477 49.87 -20.75 43.18
C ALA A 477 48.79 -20.84 44.29
N LEU A 478 47.54 -21.04 43.86
CA LEU A 478 46.37 -21.15 44.74
C LEU A 478 45.99 -22.61 44.98
N ASP A 479 45.63 -22.93 46.23
CA ASP A 479 44.93 -24.17 46.54
C ASP A 479 43.51 -24.12 45.92
N GLU A 480 42.99 -25.27 45.50
CA GLU A 480 41.68 -25.39 44.84
C GLU A 480 40.56 -24.76 45.71
N GLU A 481 40.61 -24.93 47.03
CA GLU A 481 39.55 -24.51 47.96
C GLU A 481 39.37 -22.98 48.08
N VAL A 482 40.28 -22.18 47.53
CA VAL A 482 40.16 -20.70 47.56
C VAL A 482 39.95 -20.09 46.17
N VAL A 483 39.89 -20.93 45.12
CA VAL A 483 39.74 -20.48 43.72
C VAL A 483 38.48 -19.65 43.54
N ALA A 484 37.33 -20.13 44.05
CA ALA A 484 36.08 -19.42 43.88
C ALA A 484 36.17 -18.00 44.47
N TRP A 485 36.68 -17.87 45.69
CA TRP A 485 36.84 -16.56 46.34
C TRP A 485 37.73 -15.62 45.53
N HIS A 486 38.84 -16.12 44.98
CA HIS A 486 39.76 -15.31 44.18
C HIS A 486 39.13 -14.83 42.86
N VAL A 487 38.32 -15.66 42.20
CA VAL A 487 37.52 -15.25 41.04
C VAL A 487 36.47 -14.20 41.45
N GLY A 488 35.75 -14.45 42.55
CA GLY A 488 34.76 -13.54 43.10
C GLY A 488 35.35 -12.16 43.44
N ALA A 489 36.49 -12.13 44.11
CA ALA A 489 37.18 -10.89 44.48
C ALA A 489 37.69 -10.11 43.27
N SER A 490 38.12 -10.81 42.21
CA SER A 490 38.55 -10.19 40.96
C SER A 490 37.39 -9.59 40.15
N LEU A 491 36.22 -10.24 40.14
CA LEU A 491 35.07 -9.82 39.33
C LEU A 491 34.11 -8.87 40.06
N ALA A 492 34.04 -8.90 41.38
CA ALA A 492 33.12 -8.06 42.14
C ALA A 492 33.25 -6.55 41.85
N PRO A 493 34.46 -5.95 41.74
CA PRO A 493 34.60 -4.52 41.45
C PRO A 493 34.10 -4.09 40.06
N VAL A 494 33.97 -5.02 39.12
CA VAL A 494 33.52 -4.75 37.74
C VAL A 494 32.09 -5.20 37.49
N LEU A 495 31.55 -6.09 38.33
CA LEU A 495 30.17 -6.58 38.24
C LEU A 495 29.20 -5.93 39.23
N LEU A 496 29.68 -5.38 40.35
CA LEU A 496 28.82 -4.85 41.43
C LEU A 496 29.07 -3.35 41.66
N GLU A 497 28.00 -2.62 42.02
CA GLU A 497 28.11 -1.22 42.43
C GLU A 497 28.85 -1.07 43.77
N GLU A 498 28.62 -2.02 44.69
CA GLU A 498 29.29 -2.10 45.99
C GLU A 498 29.88 -3.51 46.21
N VAL A 499 31.18 -3.57 46.48
CA VAL A 499 31.89 -4.84 46.74
C VAL A 499 31.55 -5.33 48.16
N PRO A 500 31.00 -6.56 48.31
CA PRO A 500 30.70 -7.13 49.62
C PRO A 500 31.95 -7.28 50.50
N PRO A 501 31.87 -7.06 51.82
CA PRO A 501 33.02 -7.20 52.73
C PRO A 501 33.72 -8.56 52.63
N GLU A 502 32.96 -9.64 52.41
CA GLU A 502 33.46 -10.99 52.25
C GLU A 502 34.33 -11.19 51.00
N LEU A 503 34.26 -10.30 50.00
CA LEU A 503 35.07 -10.32 48.77
C LEU A 503 36.19 -9.27 48.79
N THR A 504 36.56 -8.80 49.99
CA THR A 504 37.68 -7.86 50.18
C THR A 504 38.93 -8.56 50.68
N GLY A 505 40.10 -7.99 50.42
CA GLY A 505 41.40 -8.57 50.81
C GLY A 505 41.58 -8.83 52.32
N ASP A 506 40.70 -8.29 53.16
CA ASP A 506 40.68 -8.48 54.62
C ASP A 506 40.12 -9.86 55.04
N ALA A 507 39.48 -10.60 54.14
CA ALA A 507 38.95 -11.94 54.43
C ALA A 507 40.06 -12.92 54.83
N GLU A 508 39.90 -13.58 55.98
CA GLU A 508 40.80 -14.64 56.45
C GLU A 508 40.68 -15.87 55.54
N ARG A 509 41.75 -16.68 55.46
CA ARG A 509 41.76 -17.87 54.60
C ARG A 509 40.53 -18.78 54.79
N ARG A 510 40.10 -19.00 56.04
CA ARG A 510 38.93 -19.83 56.34
C ARG A 510 37.62 -19.25 55.78
N GLU A 511 37.54 -17.92 55.69
CA GLU A 511 36.39 -17.24 55.09
C GLU A 511 36.41 -17.38 53.57
N ARG A 512 37.61 -17.36 52.96
CA ARG A 512 37.80 -17.63 51.52
C ARG A 512 37.41 -19.06 51.15
N GLU A 513 37.84 -20.03 51.95
CA GLU A 513 37.50 -21.46 51.78
C GLU A 513 36.00 -21.76 51.93
N ALA A 514 35.23 -20.86 52.54
CA ALA A 514 33.81 -21.03 52.77
C ALA A 514 32.92 -20.26 51.76
N TRP A 515 33.53 -19.54 50.81
CA TRP A 515 32.82 -18.75 49.81
C TRP A 515 32.72 -19.54 48.50
N PRO A 516 31.60 -19.51 47.75
CA PRO A 516 30.43 -18.62 47.87
C PRO A 516 29.27 -19.13 48.75
N GLY A 517 29.41 -20.27 49.42
CA GLY A 517 28.35 -20.84 50.27
C GLY A 517 28.79 -21.97 51.18
#